data_AF-A0A527ZUJ1-F1
#
_entry.id   AF-A0A527ZUJ1-F1
#
_cell.length_a   1.000
_cell.length_b   1.000
_cell.length_c   1.000
_cell.angle_alpha   90.00
_cell.angle_beta   90.00
_cell.angle_gamma   90.00
#
_symmetry.space_group_name_H-M   'P 1'
#
loop_
_entity.id
_entity.type
_entity.pdbx_description
1 polymer ?
#
loop_
_entity_poly.entity_id
_entity_poly.type
_entity_poly.pdbx_seq_one_letter_code
_entity_poly.pdbx_strand_id
1 'polypeptide(L)'
;ANPSSALGPGFANSVKPDILMPAAREHLRVIGSGSGVIVSPTSPARGAGLKVAAPPRSGIEGAEAFTNGTSAATALASRTAHRIHDALEAAYGQEFLQLSGTHRAVLIKALLVHPARWPQEAATLVKRLLGPLGRGQAPRQKDNIRRFFGYGLYDADDAVACAADRATFWCVGDLGRERVVDVVVPIPSAISGQARPHSISATLAWFTPVLPGRKSYRSVRMKILEPGELDVLAVTGHGGQPDMNQTNRGTVYTRQWSGDRAAVVTEGMTVTLKIQRDPDPAAPVDEAVPFGLAVSLEMPGELRLYDQVRTRLQPRPPQRAMP
;
A
#
# COMPACT_ATOMS: atom_id res chain seq x y z
N ALA A 1 9.03 -13.64 -4.37
CA ALA A 1 9.42 -13.04 -5.66
C ALA A 1 10.04 -14.12 -6.53
N ASN A 2 9.87 -14.04 -7.86
CA ASN A 2 10.53 -14.96 -8.79
C ASN A 2 12.04 -14.67 -8.87
N PRO A 3 12.88 -15.65 -9.24
CA PRO A 3 14.32 -15.46 -9.37
C PRO A 3 14.72 -14.36 -10.36
N SER A 4 13.93 -14.14 -11.43
CA SER A 4 14.17 -13.04 -12.38
C SER A 4 13.80 -11.65 -11.86
N SER A 5 13.07 -11.56 -10.73
CA SER A 5 12.58 -10.30 -10.20
C SER A 5 13.75 -9.46 -9.69
N ALA A 6 13.90 -8.26 -10.24
CA ALA A 6 14.86 -7.30 -9.73
C ALA A 6 14.57 -7.02 -8.24
N LEU A 7 15.64 -6.98 -7.46
CA LEU A 7 15.57 -6.65 -6.04
C LEU A 7 15.72 -5.14 -5.86
N GLY A 8 15.11 -4.63 -4.79
CA GLY A 8 15.37 -3.29 -4.33
C GLY A 8 16.79 -3.11 -3.76
N PRO A 9 17.09 -1.90 -3.25
CA PRO A 9 16.18 -0.77 -3.20
C PRO A 9 16.07 -0.05 -4.56
N GLY A 10 15.08 0.82 -4.68
CA GLY A 10 14.96 1.71 -5.84
C GLY A 10 15.94 2.88 -5.78
N PHE A 11 15.77 3.80 -6.73
CA PHE A 11 16.52 5.05 -6.78
C PHE A 11 16.55 5.75 -5.41
N ALA A 12 17.72 6.30 -5.04
CA ALA A 12 18.00 6.94 -3.75
C ALA A 12 17.60 6.09 -2.52
N ASN A 13 17.77 4.77 -2.61
CA ASN A 13 17.41 3.80 -1.55
C ASN A 13 15.92 3.80 -1.17
N SER A 14 15.05 4.18 -2.10
CA SER A 14 13.59 4.11 -1.90
C SER A 14 13.09 2.66 -1.86
N VAL A 15 11.93 2.43 -1.24
CA VAL A 15 11.27 1.12 -1.27
C VAL A 15 10.88 0.84 -2.72
N LYS A 16 11.46 -0.22 -3.31
CA LYS A 16 11.04 -0.80 -4.59
C LYS A 16 11.22 -2.32 -4.58
N PRO A 17 10.36 -3.09 -5.28
CA PRO A 17 9.11 -2.62 -5.94
C PRO A 17 8.12 -2.00 -4.93
N ASP A 18 7.09 -1.29 -5.38
CA ASP A 18 6.09 -0.78 -4.40
C ASP A 18 5.30 -1.97 -3.83
N ILE A 19 4.80 -2.84 -4.71
CA ILE A 19 4.07 -4.06 -4.36
C ILE A 19 4.56 -5.24 -5.17
N LEU A 20 4.26 -6.45 -4.70
CA LEU A 20 4.38 -7.69 -5.47
C LEU A 20 2.99 -8.21 -5.84
N MET A 21 2.82 -8.65 -7.09
CA MET A 21 1.62 -9.36 -7.55
C MET A 21 1.94 -10.85 -7.79
N PRO A 22 1.02 -11.78 -7.47
CA PRO A 22 1.20 -13.21 -7.67
C PRO A 22 1.00 -13.61 -9.14
N ALA A 23 1.95 -13.32 -10.01
CA ALA A 23 1.73 -13.29 -11.46
C ALA A 23 2.39 -14.42 -12.29
N ALA A 24 2.86 -15.47 -11.62
CA ALA A 24 3.39 -16.75 -12.13
C ALA A 24 4.47 -17.26 -11.18
N ARG A 25 4.84 -18.53 -11.31
CA ARG A 25 6.04 -19.12 -10.70
C ARG A 25 7.08 -19.37 -11.78
N GLU A 26 8.33 -18.99 -11.51
CA GLU A 26 9.45 -19.34 -12.37
C GLU A 26 10.17 -20.56 -11.82
N HIS A 27 10.08 -21.68 -12.53
CA HIS A 27 10.89 -22.85 -12.22
C HIS A 27 12.29 -22.67 -12.77
N LEU A 28 13.26 -23.19 -12.03
CA LEU A 28 14.66 -23.16 -12.41
C LEU A 28 15.04 -24.50 -13.06
N ARG A 29 15.72 -24.43 -14.20
CA ARG A 29 16.34 -25.59 -14.86
C ARG A 29 17.84 -25.53 -14.62
N VAL A 30 18.44 -26.66 -14.24
CA VAL A 30 19.90 -26.81 -14.21
C VAL A 30 20.41 -26.82 -15.64
N ILE A 31 21.28 -25.87 -15.97
CA ILE A 31 21.90 -25.73 -17.30
C ILE A 31 23.38 -26.07 -17.32
N GLY A 32 23.97 -26.34 -16.14
CA GLY A 32 25.34 -26.76 -16.01
C GLY A 32 25.67 -27.15 -14.57
N SER A 33 26.65 -28.02 -14.43
CA SER A 33 27.19 -28.45 -13.14
C SER A 33 28.71 -28.51 -13.24
N GLY A 34 29.39 -27.82 -12.32
CA GLY A 34 30.85 -27.79 -12.20
C GLY A 34 31.22 -27.64 -10.72
N SER A 35 31.94 -26.57 -10.36
CA SER A 35 32.16 -26.19 -8.95
C SER A 35 30.88 -25.75 -8.20
N GLY A 36 29.75 -25.66 -8.90
CA GLY A 36 28.43 -25.38 -8.36
C GLY A 36 27.32 -25.72 -9.36
N VAL A 37 26.07 -25.42 -8.98
CA VAL A 37 24.89 -25.62 -9.83
C VAL A 37 24.58 -24.31 -10.55
N ILE A 38 24.58 -24.32 -11.89
CA ILE A 38 24.15 -23.19 -12.71
C ILE A 38 22.70 -23.44 -13.12
N VAL A 39 21.84 -22.48 -12.81
CA VAL A 39 20.41 -22.55 -13.09
C VAL A 39 19.95 -21.39 -13.95
N SER A 40 18.92 -21.62 -14.76
CA SER A 40 18.24 -20.58 -15.53
C SER A 40 16.73 -20.69 -15.35
N PRO A 41 15.98 -19.56 -15.27
CA PRO A 41 14.53 -19.57 -15.31
C PRO A 41 14.01 -20.25 -16.58
N THR A 42 12.97 -21.06 -16.41
CA THR A 42 12.26 -21.70 -17.52
C THR A 42 11.24 -20.78 -18.14
N SER A 43 10.94 -21.01 -19.42
CA SER A 43 9.88 -20.31 -20.14
C SER A 43 8.50 -20.57 -19.48
N PRO A 44 7.58 -19.59 -19.56
CA PRO A 44 6.23 -19.74 -19.02
C PRO A 44 5.50 -20.91 -19.69
N ALA A 45 4.78 -21.70 -18.88
CA ALA A 45 4.05 -22.87 -19.33
C ALA A 45 2.78 -23.08 -18.50
N ARG A 46 1.88 -23.96 -18.96
CA ARG A 46 0.57 -24.20 -18.32
C ARG A 46 0.61 -24.42 -16.80
N GLY A 47 1.62 -25.12 -16.30
CA GLY A 47 1.72 -25.45 -14.87
C GLY A 47 2.24 -24.32 -13.98
N ALA A 48 2.76 -23.22 -14.53
CA ALA A 48 3.45 -22.20 -13.74
C ALA A 48 3.31 -20.76 -14.25
N GLY A 49 2.88 -20.55 -15.50
CA GLY A 49 2.70 -19.25 -16.12
C GLY A 49 1.27 -18.70 -15.97
N LEU A 50 1.16 -17.38 -16.06
CA LEU A 50 -0.12 -16.68 -16.16
C LEU A 50 -0.69 -16.88 -17.57
N LYS A 51 -1.90 -17.41 -17.65
CA LYS A 51 -2.60 -17.63 -18.93
C LYS A 51 -3.02 -16.30 -19.54
N VAL A 52 -2.76 -16.12 -20.83
CA VAL A 52 -3.07 -14.90 -21.59
C VAL A 52 -3.64 -15.24 -22.96
N ALA A 53 -4.40 -14.31 -23.54
CA ALA A 53 -4.80 -14.40 -24.93
C ALA A 53 -3.57 -14.35 -25.84
N ALA A 54 -3.59 -15.12 -26.92
CA ALA A 54 -2.53 -15.17 -27.92
C ALA A 54 -3.13 -14.99 -29.33
N PRO A 55 -2.32 -14.58 -30.32
CA PRO A 55 -2.77 -14.52 -31.70
C PRO A 55 -3.32 -15.88 -32.17
N PRO A 56 -4.39 -15.90 -33.00
CA PRO A 56 -4.91 -17.12 -33.60
C PRO A 56 -3.81 -17.92 -34.30
N ARG A 57 -3.95 -19.24 -34.29
CA ARG A 57 -3.08 -20.17 -35.02
C ARG A 57 -3.95 -20.95 -35.99
N SER A 58 -3.37 -21.52 -37.04
CA SER A 58 -4.13 -22.28 -38.05
C SER A 58 -5.05 -23.31 -37.38
N GLY A 59 -6.37 -23.15 -37.55
CA GLY A 59 -7.40 -24.00 -36.93
C GLY A 59 -7.79 -23.70 -35.48
N ILE A 60 -7.24 -22.65 -34.84
CA ILE A 60 -7.55 -22.25 -33.46
C ILE A 60 -7.72 -20.73 -33.39
N GLU A 61 -8.97 -20.27 -33.31
CA GLU A 61 -9.30 -18.84 -33.19
C GLU A 61 -9.10 -18.30 -31.76
N GLY A 62 -9.49 -19.07 -30.74
CA GLY A 62 -9.33 -18.72 -29.33
C GLY A 62 -7.98 -19.15 -28.74
N ALA A 63 -6.87 -18.76 -29.39
CA ALA A 63 -5.55 -19.20 -28.97
C ALA A 63 -5.15 -18.60 -27.60
N GLU A 64 -4.53 -19.43 -26.76
CA GLU A 64 -4.01 -19.05 -25.45
C GLU A 64 -2.49 -19.27 -25.39
N ALA A 65 -1.81 -18.45 -24.60
CA ALA A 65 -0.40 -18.60 -24.26
C ALA A 65 -0.18 -18.40 -22.76
N PHE A 66 1.08 -18.46 -22.34
CA PHE A 66 1.48 -18.25 -20.95
C PHE A 66 2.58 -17.19 -20.88
N THR A 67 2.53 -16.35 -19.86
CA THR A 67 3.56 -15.35 -19.53
C THR A 67 3.98 -15.48 -18.07
N ASN A 68 5.11 -14.89 -17.68
CA ASN A 68 5.61 -14.86 -16.31
C ASN A 68 6.44 -13.60 -16.06
N GLY A 69 7.11 -13.55 -14.90
CA GLY A 69 7.99 -12.45 -14.52
C GLY A 69 7.26 -11.17 -14.12
N THR A 70 8.03 -10.08 -14.04
CA THR A 70 7.53 -8.78 -13.59
C THR A 70 6.58 -8.12 -14.58
N SER A 71 6.66 -8.46 -15.87
CA SER A 71 5.70 -8.02 -16.90
C SER A 71 4.28 -8.52 -16.61
N ALA A 72 4.15 -9.81 -16.29
CA ALA A 72 2.87 -10.40 -15.86
C ALA A 72 2.36 -9.75 -14.56
N ALA A 73 3.26 -9.51 -13.60
CA ALA A 73 2.92 -8.85 -12.34
C ALA A 73 2.42 -7.42 -12.55
N THR A 74 3.04 -6.69 -13.47
CA THR A 74 2.64 -5.33 -13.82
C THR A 74 1.27 -5.32 -14.50
N ALA A 75 1.00 -6.26 -15.40
CA ALA A 75 -0.31 -6.40 -16.03
C ALA A 75 -1.43 -6.65 -15.01
N LEU A 76 -1.19 -7.52 -14.01
CA LEU A 76 -2.14 -7.73 -12.92
C LEU A 76 -2.34 -6.48 -12.07
N ALA A 77 -1.26 -5.75 -11.73
CA ALA A 77 -1.37 -4.49 -10.98
C ALA A 77 -2.18 -3.43 -11.76
N SER A 78 -1.95 -3.30 -13.07
CA SER A 78 -2.73 -2.41 -13.94
C SER A 78 -4.20 -2.80 -14.01
N ARG A 79 -4.51 -4.12 -14.09
CA ARG A 79 -5.89 -4.59 -14.01
C ARG A 79 -6.53 -4.26 -12.67
N THR A 80 -5.83 -4.44 -11.55
CA THR A 80 -6.33 -4.08 -10.23
C THR A 80 -6.57 -2.57 -10.13
N ALA A 81 -5.67 -1.73 -10.65
CA ALA A 81 -5.88 -0.28 -10.67
C ALA A 81 -7.17 0.12 -11.39
N HIS A 82 -7.51 -0.54 -12.51
CA HIS A 82 -8.81 -0.35 -13.17
C HIS A 82 -9.98 -0.82 -12.30
N ARG A 83 -9.90 -1.99 -11.66
CA ARG A 83 -10.96 -2.46 -10.74
C ARG A 83 -11.20 -1.48 -9.58
N ILE A 84 -10.13 -0.88 -9.04
CA ILE A 84 -10.24 0.15 -8.00
C ILE A 84 -10.94 1.39 -8.56
N HIS A 85 -10.57 1.85 -9.76
CA HIS A 85 -11.26 2.95 -10.43
C HIS A 85 -12.74 2.67 -10.59
N ASP A 86 -13.12 1.51 -11.16
CA ASP A 86 -14.51 1.13 -11.40
C ASP A 86 -15.31 1.04 -10.09
N ALA A 87 -14.69 0.53 -9.02
CA ALA A 87 -15.31 0.47 -7.70
C ALA A 87 -15.54 1.86 -7.09
N LEU A 88 -14.59 2.79 -7.26
CA LEU A 88 -14.74 4.17 -6.82
C LEU A 88 -15.81 4.91 -7.64
N GLU A 89 -15.85 4.71 -8.95
CA GLU A 89 -16.89 5.25 -9.82
C GLU A 89 -18.28 4.71 -9.45
N ALA A 90 -18.40 3.40 -9.22
CA ALA A 90 -19.67 2.80 -8.80
C ALA A 90 -20.13 3.31 -7.42
N ALA A 91 -19.21 3.54 -6.49
CA ALA A 91 -19.53 3.97 -5.12
C ALA A 91 -19.82 5.46 -5.00
N TYR A 92 -19.15 6.31 -5.79
CA TYR A 92 -19.16 7.76 -5.64
C TYR A 92 -19.59 8.53 -6.89
N GLY A 93 -19.89 7.86 -8.00
CA GLY A 93 -20.42 8.48 -9.22
C GLY A 93 -19.66 9.73 -9.66
N GLN A 94 -20.40 10.84 -9.80
CA GLN A 94 -19.87 12.10 -10.32
C GLN A 94 -18.88 12.77 -9.36
N GLU A 95 -19.03 12.58 -8.04
CA GLU A 95 -18.10 13.12 -7.04
C GLU A 95 -16.68 12.58 -7.25
N PHE A 96 -16.54 11.31 -7.67
CA PHE A 96 -15.24 10.75 -8.03
C PHE A 96 -14.79 11.15 -9.44
N LEU A 97 -15.71 11.15 -10.43
CA LEU A 97 -15.36 11.45 -11.82
C LEU A 97 -14.96 12.92 -12.05
N GLN A 98 -15.43 13.84 -11.21
CA GLN A 98 -15.03 15.26 -11.24
C GLN A 98 -13.62 15.50 -10.69
N LEU A 99 -13.03 14.53 -9.98
CA LEU A 99 -11.63 14.65 -9.56
C LEU A 99 -10.70 14.73 -10.77
N SER A 100 -9.67 15.56 -10.66
CA SER A 100 -8.62 15.64 -11.67
C SER A 100 -8.02 14.26 -11.94
N GLY A 101 -7.58 14.01 -13.18
CA GLY A 101 -6.92 12.75 -13.53
C GLY A 101 -5.72 12.45 -12.63
N THR A 102 -5.01 13.50 -12.20
CA THR A 102 -3.89 13.40 -11.26
C THR A 102 -4.35 12.95 -9.87
N HIS A 103 -5.41 13.54 -9.30
CA HIS A 103 -5.96 13.13 -8.00
C HIS A 103 -6.46 11.68 -8.03
N ARG A 104 -7.16 11.28 -9.10
CA ARG A 104 -7.57 9.88 -9.29
C ARG A 104 -6.36 8.95 -9.35
N ALA A 105 -5.32 9.32 -10.08
CA ALA A 105 -4.12 8.50 -10.21
C ALA A 105 -3.36 8.32 -8.88
N VAL A 106 -3.17 9.39 -8.09
CA VAL A 106 -2.50 9.28 -6.78
C VAL A 106 -3.35 8.54 -5.75
N LEU A 107 -4.68 8.69 -5.80
CA LEU A 107 -5.61 7.93 -4.98
C LEU A 107 -5.56 6.43 -5.30
N ILE A 108 -5.67 6.07 -6.57
CA ILE A 108 -5.58 4.68 -7.01
C ILE A 108 -4.22 4.09 -6.62
N LYS A 109 -3.13 4.86 -6.76
CA LYS A 109 -1.80 4.42 -6.30
C LYS A 109 -1.76 4.18 -4.79
N ALA A 110 -2.39 5.03 -3.98
CA ALA A 110 -2.46 4.82 -2.54
C ALA A 110 -3.23 3.53 -2.21
N LEU A 111 -4.42 3.34 -2.78
CA LEU A 111 -5.25 2.15 -2.59
C LEU A 111 -4.59 0.86 -3.12
N LEU A 112 -3.83 0.96 -4.20
CA LEU A 112 -3.06 -0.16 -4.78
C LEU A 112 -1.87 -0.56 -3.90
N VAL A 113 -1.37 0.29 -3.01
CA VAL A 113 -0.32 -0.11 -2.05
C VAL A 113 -0.92 -0.45 -0.68
N HIS A 114 -2.09 0.12 -0.35
CA HIS A 114 -2.66 0.11 0.98
C HIS A 114 -2.82 -1.27 1.65
N PRO A 115 -3.32 -2.33 0.98
CA PRO A 115 -3.45 -3.65 1.59
C PRO A 115 -2.15 -4.46 1.54
N ALA A 116 -1.07 -3.96 0.92
CA ALA A 116 0.17 -4.72 0.80
C ALA A 116 0.77 -5.01 2.18
N ARG A 117 1.07 -6.27 2.45
CA ARG A 117 1.71 -6.72 3.69
C ARG A 117 2.87 -7.65 3.39
N TRP A 118 3.88 -7.65 4.26
CA TRP A 118 4.92 -8.66 4.20
C TRP A 118 4.36 -10.01 4.66
N PRO A 119 4.47 -11.08 3.85
CA PRO A 119 4.09 -12.41 4.31
C PRO A 119 5.00 -12.81 5.47
N GLN A 120 4.42 -13.07 6.65
CA GLN A 120 5.16 -13.22 7.91
C GLN A 120 6.21 -14.34 7.84
N GLU A 121 5.84 -15.48 7.25
CA GLU A 121 6.75 -16.62 7.07
C GLU A 121 7.92 -16.27 6.15
N ALA A 122 7.64 -15.59 5.03
CA ALA A 122 8.66 -15.22 4.05
C ALA A 122 9.59 -14.12 4.60
N ALA A 123 9.06 -13.14 5.32
CA ALA A 123 9.86 -12.12 6.00
C ALA A 123 10.77 -12.75 7.08
N THR A 124 10.25 -13.73 7.83
CA THR A 124 11.02 -14.48 8.82
C THR A 124 12.12 -15.31 8.17
N LEU A 125 11.83 -15.95 7.03
CA LEU A 125 12.82 -16.67 6.23
C LEU A 125 13.96 -15.76 5.77
N VAL A 126 13.65 -14.58 5.23
CA VAL A 126 14.67 -13.59 4.80
C VAL A 126 15.52 -13.15 5.98
N LYS A 127 14.91 -12.81 7.12
CA LYS A 127 15.64 -12.44 8.35
C LYS A 127 16.61 -13.53 8.79
N ARG A 128 16.15 -14.79 8.77
CA ARG A 128 16.94 -15.96 9.19
C ARG A 128 18.11 -16.24 8.26
N LEU A 129 17.89 -16.16 6.94
CA LEU A 129 18.90 -16.53 5.94
C LEU A 129 19.92 -15.43 5.66
N LEU A 130 19.51 -14.16 5.64
CA LEU A 130 20.36 -13.05 5.23
C LEU A 130 20.90 -12.22 6.41
N GLY A 131 20.34 -12.39 7.61
CA GLY A 131 20.69 -11.59 8.77
C GLY A 131 20.47 -10.08 8.52
N PRO A 132 21.24 -9.20 9.19
CA PRO A 132 22.08 -9.48 10.35
C PRO A 132 21.25 -9.94 11.55
N LEU A 133 21.85 -10.75 12.44
CA LEU A 133 21.22 -11.27 13.66
C LEU A 133 21.61 -10.41 14.88
N GLY A 134 20.78 -10.42 15.93
CA GLY A 134 21.05 -9.75 17.21
C GLY A 134 20.28 -8.45 17.46
N ARG A 135 20.40 -7.93 18.70
CA ARG A 135 19.69 -6.73 19.17
C ARG A 135 20.16 -5.49 18.40
N GLY A 136 19.24 -4.55 18.14
CA GLY A 136 19.53 -3.29 17.44
C GLY A 136 19.66 -3.41 15.91
N GLN A 137 19.53 -4.61 15.34
CA GLN A 137 19.67 -4.83 13.89
C GLN A 137 18.36 -4.67 13.10
N ALA A 138 17.25 -4.30 13.76
CA ALA A 138 15.93 -4.24 13.14
C ALA A 138 15.87 -3.40 11.85
N PRO A 139 16.50 -2.22 11.74
CA PRO A 139 16.48 -1.46 10.49
C PRO A 139 17.17 -2.18 9.33
N ARG A 140 18.29 -2.87 9.58
CA ARG A 140 19.02 -3.63 8.55
C ARG A 140 18.29 -4.91 8.16
N GLN A 141 17.68 -5.59 9.12
CA GLN A 141 16.80 -6.74 8.85
C GLN A 141 15.61 -6.33 7.97
N LYS A 142 14.96 -5.20 8.29
CA LYS A 142 13.89 -4.62 7.46
C LYS A 142 14.41 -4.20 6.08
N ASP A 143 15.66 -3.72 5.97
CA ASP A 143 16.29 -3.42 4.67
C ASP A 143 16.36 -4.67 3.79
N ASN A 144 16.80 -5.80 4.35
CA ASN A 144 16.85 -7.05 3.61
C ASN A 144 15.46 -7.51 3.17
N ILE A 145 14.45 -7.45 4.05
CA ILE A 145 13.07 -7.84 3.70
C ILE A 145 12.49 -6.95 2.59
N ARG A 146 12.59 -5.62 2.73
CA ARG A 146 12.00 -4.69 1.75
C ARG A 146 12.59 -4.83 0.34
N ARG A 147 13.84 -5.30 0.21
CA ARG A 147 14.46 -5.52 -1.10
C ARG A 147 13.73 -6.61 -1.90
N PHE A 148 13.17 -7.60 -1.22
CA PHE A 148 12.39 -8.67 -1.86
C PHE A 148 10.92 -8.30 -1.99
N PHE A 149 10.35 -7.65 -0.97
CA PHE A 149 8.90 -7.51 -0.86
C PHE A 149 8.36 -6.09 -1.08
N GLY A 150 9.21 -5.06 -1.15
CA GLY A 150 8.71 -3.70 -1.22
C GLY A 150 7.89 -3.34 0.02
N TYR A 151 6.66 -2.83 -0.19
CA TYR A 151 5.64 -2.69 0.86
C TYR A 151 4.90 -4.00 1.15
N GLY A 152 4.88 -4.95 0.22
CA GLY A 152 4.33 -6.28 0.48
C GLY A 152 3.79 -7.00 -0.73
N LEU A 153 3.29 -8.20 -0.46
CA LEU A 153 2.45 -8.94 -1.39
C LEU A 153 1.05 -8.30 -1.39
N TYR A 154 0.48 -8.20 -2.59
CA TYR A 154 -0.84 -7.65 -2.80
C TYR A 154 -1.82 -8.77 -3.18
N ASP A 155 -2.92 -8.87 -2.43
CA ASP A 155 -4.07 -9.67 -2.83
C ASP A 155 -5.03 -8.78 -3.65
N ALA A 156 -5.27 -9.18 -4.89
CA ALA A 156 -6.08 -8.42 -5.83
C ALA A 156 -7.57 -8.35 -5.45
N ASP A 157 -8.03 -9.30 -4.64
CA ASP A 157 -9.43 -9.33 -4.21
C ASP A 157 -9.64 -8.52 -2.93
N ASP A 158 -8.64 -8.42 -2.06
CA ASP A 158 -8.67 -7.51 -0.91
C ASP A 158 -8.80 -6.04 -1.29
N ALA A 159 -8.28 -5.67 -2.46
CA ALA A 159 -8.30 -4.32 -3.02
C ALA A 159 -9.70 -3.68 -3.13
N VAL A 160 -10.68 -4.51 -3.48
CA VAL A 160 -12.04 -4.09 -3.83
C VAL A 160 -13.07 -4.74 -2.91
N ALA A 161 -12.65 -5.71 -2.08
CA ALA A 161 -13.54 -6.35 -1.13
C ALA A 161 -14.02 -5.38 -0.05
N CYS A 162 -15.34 -5.21 0.01
CA CYS A 162 -16.04 -4.66 1.16
C CYS A 162 -16.16 -5.75 2.23
N ALA A 163 -15.27 -5.73 3.22
CA ALA A 163 -15.39 -6.59 4.39
C ALA A 163 -16.05 -5.80 5.53
N ALA A 164 -17.08 -6.35 6.17
CA ALA A 164 -17.83 -5.64 7.21
C ALA A 164 -16.98 -5.31 8.47
N ASP A 165 -15.88 -6.03 8.66
CA ASP A 165 -14.91 -5.86 9.74
C ASP A 165 -13.71 -4.96 9.38
N ARG A 166 -13.76 -4.32 8.19
CA ARG A 166 -12.78 -3.35 7.70
C ARG A 166 -13.48 -2.12 7.13
N ALA A 167 -13.20 -0.94 7.68
CA ALA A 167 -13.62 0.33 7.10
C ALA A 167 -12.43 1.01 6.44
N THR A 168 -12.44 1.07 5.11
CA THR A 168 -11.47 1.85 4.33
C THR A 168 -12.12 3.11 3.81
N PHE A 169 -11.49 4.26 4.06
CA PHE A 169 -11.88 5.54 3.47
C PHE A 169 -10.65 6.22 2.88
N TRP A 170 -10.89 7.25 2.09
CA TRP A 170 -9.84 7.93 1.34
C TRP A 170 -10.07 9.43 1.28
N CYS A 171 -9.00 10.17 1.02
CA CYS A 171 -9.07 11.57 0.64
C CYS A 171 -8.01 11.91 -0.41
N VAL A 172 -8.22 13.01 -1.11
CA VAL A 172 -7.26 13.61 -2.02
C VAL A 172 -7.09 15.07 -1.67
N GLY A 173 -5.96 15.65 -2.06
CA GLY A 173 -5.74 17.08 -1.87
C GLY A 173 -4.42 17.52 -2.47
N ASP A 174 -4.11 18.79 -2.27
CA ASP A 174 -2.87 19.42 -2.71
C ASP A 174 -2.16 20.01 -1.51
N LEU A 175 -0.86 19.69 -1.36
CA LEU A 175 -0.08 20.12 -0.23
C LEU A 175 0.98 21.14 -0.66
N GLY A 176 0.73 22.39 -0.29
CA GLY A 176 1.66 23.50 -0.49
C GLY A 176 2.92 23.34 0.36
N ARG A 177 3.92 24.17 0.06
CA ARG A 177 5.20 24.22 0.78
C ARG A 177 5.00 24.43 2.28
N GLU A 178 5.75 23.66 3.09
CA GLU A 178 5.79 23.77 4.56
C GLU A 178 4.39 23.67 5.22
N ARG A 179 3.43 23.02 4.54
CA ARG A 179 2.09 22.77 5.07
C ARG A 179 1.95 21.40 5.70
N VAL A 180 1.07 21.38 6.69
CA VAL A 180 0.54 20.17 7.32
C VAL A 180 -0.97 20.20 7.11
N VAL A 181 -1.54 19.07 6.72
CA VAL A 181 -3.00 18.88 6.62
C VAL A 181 -3.42 17.83 7.63
N ASP A 182 -4.48 18.14 8.37
CA ASP A 182 -5.09 17.24 9.32
C ASP A 182 -6.21 16.45 8.64
N VAL A 183 -6.15 15.12 8.78
CA VAL A 183 -7.20 14.20 8.33
C VAL A 183 -7.81 13.54 9.55
N VAL A 184 -9.09 13.83 9.78
CA VAL A 184 -9.84 13.36 10.95
C VAL A 184 -10.44 12.00 10.64
N VAL A 185 -10.09 11.01 11.45
CA VAL A 185 -10.50 9.62 11.32
C VAL A 185 -11.49 9.29 12.43
N PRO A 186 -12.77 8.99 12.13
CA PRO A 186 -13.72 8.60 13.17
C PRO A 186 -13.39 7.20 13.70
N ILE A 187 -13.35 7.06 15.04
CA ILE A 187 -13.12 5.77 15.69
C ILE A 187 -14.46 5.16 16.13
N PRO A 188 -14.85 3.99 15.60
CA PRO A 188 -16.11 3.34 15.94
C PRO A 188 -16.09 2.86 17.39
N SER A 189 -17.19 3.09 18.11
CA SER A 189 -17.33 2.63 19.51
C SER A 189 -17.32 1.11 19.62
N ALA A 190 -17.57 0.40 18.51
CA ALA A 190 -17.45 -1.06 18.41
C ALA A 190 -16.10 -1.59 18.91
N ILE A 191 -15.01 -0.83 18.79
CA ILE A 191 -13.66 -1.27 19.23
C ILE A 191 -13.47 -1.12 20.76
N SER A 192 -14.29 -0.29 21.42
CA SER A 192 -14.13 0.04 22.84
C SER A 192 -14.23 -1.20 23.75
N GLY A 193 -13.31 -1.31 24.72
CA GLY A 193 -13.35 -2.34 25.76
C GLY A 193 -13.07 -3.77 25.30
N GLN A 194 -12.78 -4.00 24.01
CA GLN A 194 -12.55 -5.33 23.47
C GLN A 194 -11.05 -5.65 23.39
N ALA A 195 -10.57 -6.62 24.15
CA ALA A 195 -9.21 -7.16 24.04
C ALA A 195 -9.09 -8.15 22.86
N ARG A 196 -9.21 -7.61 21.64
CA ARG A 196 -9.12 -8.36 20.37
C ARG A 196 -8.17 -7.65 19.41
N PRO A 197 -7.57 -8.37 18.44
CA PRO A 197 -6.76 -7.75 17.41
C PRO A 197 -7.53 -6.64 16.67
N HIS A 198 -6.93 -5.46 16.60
CA HIS A 198 -7.43 -4.33 15.83
C HIS A 198 -6.24 -3.51 15.31
N SER A 199 -6.47 -2.78 14.23
CA SER A 199 -5.43 -1.95 13.63
C SER A 199 -5.99 -0.72 12.93
N ILE A 200 -5.15 0.31 12.87
CA ILE A 200 -5.30 1.44 11.98
C ILE A 200 -4.13 1.42 11.00
N SER A 201 -4.41 1.54 9.71
CA SER A 201 -3.39 1.65 8.68
C SER A 201 -3.67 2.85 7.80
N ALA A 202 -2.62 3.50 7.32
CA ALA A 202 -2.70 4.66 6.45
C ALA A 202 -1.61 4.58 5.37
N THR A 203 -1.98 4.88 4.13
CA THR A 203 -1.09 4.89 2.98
C THR A 203 -1.29 6.17 2.20
N LEU A 204 -0.22 6.97 2.14
CA LEU A 204 -0.12 8.21 1.40
C LEU A 204 0.65 7.95 0.11
N ALA A 205 0.18 8.49 -1.01
CA ALA A 205 0.91 8.52 -2.28
C ALA A 205 0.82 9.90 -2.92
N TRP A 206 1.88 10.31 -3.61
CA TRP A 206 1.92 11.59 -4.30
C TRP A 206 2.72 11.51 -5.59
N PHE A 207 2.54 12.50 -6.45
CA PHE A 207 3.38 12.74 -7.62
C PHE A 207 4.28 13.93 -7.35
N THR A 208 5.52 13.64 -6.98
CA THR A 208 6.55 14.63 -6.71
C THR A 208 7.05 15.24 -8.03
N PRO A 209 7.21 16.57 -8.11
CA PRO A 209 7.94 17.18 -9.22
C PRO A 209 9.36 16.61 -9.31
N VAL A 210 9.91 16.61 -10.51
CA VAL A 210 11.26 16.12 -10.79
C VAL A 210 12.17 17.29 -11.12
N LEU A 211 13.41 17.22 -10.66
CA LEU A 211 14.48 18.15 -10.95
C LEU A 211 15.55 17.42 -11.78
N PRO A 212 15.44 17.47 -13.12
CA PRO A 212 16.46 16.92 -14.01
C PRO A 212 17.85 17.47 -13.67
N GLY A 213 18.88 16.63 -13.81
CA GLY A 213 20.27 17.01 -13.53
C GLY A 213 20.68 16.98 -12.05
N ARG A 214 19.77 16.68 -11.10
CA ARG A 214 20.11 16.50 -9.68
C ARG A 214 20.16 15.03 -9.27
N LYS A 215 21.13 14.70 -8.40
CA LYS A 215 21.26 13.37 -7.78
C LYS A 215 20.04 12.96 -6.94
N SER A 216 19.31 13.91 -6.38
CA SER A 216 18.08 13.61 -5.62
C SER A 216 16.88 13.29 -6.52
N TYR A 217 16.87 13.80 -7.77
CA TYR A 217 15.83 13.73 -8.79
C TYR A 217 14.42 14.17 -8.37
N ARG A 218 13.87 13.61 -7.28
CA ARG A 218 12.60 13.98 -6.66
C ARG A 218 12.78 15.18 -5.74
N SER A 219 11.91 16.18 -5.84
CA SER A 219 12.01 17.42 -5.06
C SER A 219 11.17 17.44 -3.79
N VAL A 220 10.07 16.71 -3.73
CA VAL A 220 9.12 16.76 -2.60
C VAL A 220 8.99 15.41 -1.90
N ARG A 221 9.10 15.44 -0.57
CA ARG A 221 8.83 14.32 0.32
C ARG A 221 7.62 14.62 1.20
N MET A 222 6.84 13.59 1.45
CA MET A 222 5.71 13.66 2.38
C MET A 222 5.73 12.47 3.32
N LYS A 223 5.14 12.65 4.49
CA LYS A 223 4.99 11.59 5.50
C LYS A 223 3.72 11.77 6.29
N ILE A 224 3.29 10.68 6.92
CA ILE A 224 2.22 10.67 7.91
C ILE A 224 2.90 10.77 9.28
N LEU A 225 2.54 11.78 10.07
CA LEU A 225 3.00 11.89 11.45
C LEU A 225 2.22 10.93 12.33
N GLU A 226 2.89 10.43 13.36
CA GLU A 226 2.26 9.53 14.31
C GLU A 226 1.15 10.24 15.09
N PRO A 227 -0.07 9.68 15.16
CA PRO A 227 -1.15 10.27 15.95
C PRO A 227 -0.83 10.31 17.44
N GLY A 228 -1.39 11.30 18.15
CA GLY A 228 -1.23 11.41 19.60
C GLY A 228 -2.09 10.41 20.38
N GLU A 229 -3.15 9.90 19.76
CA GLU A 229 -4.20 9.11 20.41
C GLU A 229 -3.96 7.58 20.38
N LEU A 230 -2.77 7.12 19.94
CA LEU A 230 -2.50 5.68 19.78
C LEU A 230 -2.56 4.89 21.09
N ASP A 231 -2.11 5.48 22.19
CA ASP A 231 -2.15 4.82 23.52
C ASP A 231 -3.58 4.54 23.97
N VAL A 232 -4.50 5.49 23.70
CA VAL A 232 -5.93 5.36 24.00
C VAL A 232 -6.56 4.25 23.15
N LEU A 233 -6.10 4.11 21.91
CA LEU A 233 -6.48 3.02 21.04
C LEU A 233 -5.75 1.71 21.33
N ALA A 234 -4.84 1.66 22.32
CA ALA A 234 -4.07 0.47 22.66
C ALA A 234 -3.27 -0.15 21.48
N VAL A 235 -2.92 0.65 20.47
CA VAL A 235 -2.15 0.23 19.29
C VAL A 235 -0.72 0.76 19.34
N THR A 236 0.21 0.06 18.70
CA THR A 236 1.61 0.52 18.54
C THR A 236 2.09 0.29 17.10
N GLY A 237 3.19 0.94 16.71
CA GLY A 237 3.73 0.83 15.36
C GLY A 237 4.03 -0.62 14.96
N HIS A 238 3.38 -1.09 13.90
CA HIS A 238 3.49 -2.48 13.44
C HIS A 238 4.89 -2.79 12.89
N GLY A 239 5.44 -3.95 13.27
CA GLY A 239 6.79 -4.38 12.90
C GLY A 239 6.95 -4.92 11.48
N GLY A 240 5.86 -5.38 10.86
CA GLY A 240 5.84 -6.07 9.55
C GLY A 240 5.77 -5.15 8.34
N GLN A 241 6.46 -4.01 8.38
CA GLN A 241 6.50 -3.02 7.31
C GLN A 241 7.91 -2.40 7.19
N PRO A 242 8.25 -1.75 6.06
CA PRO A 242 9.50 -1.01 5.93
C PRO A 242 9.74 0.00 7.06
N ASP A 243 11.00 0.25 7.37
CA ASP A 243 11.36 1.25 8.38
C ASP A 243 10.96 2.67 7.95
N MET A 244 10.69 3.57 8.90
CA MET A 244 10.28 4.95 8.59
C MET A 244 11.29 5.68 7.71
N ASN A 245 12.59 5.48 7.96
CA ASN A 245 13.65 6.10 7.16
C ASN A 245 13.70 5.55 5.72
N GLN A 246 13.25 4.31 5.54
CA GLN A 246 13.19 3.63 4.25
C GLN A 246 11.99 4.13 3.45
N THR A 247 10.84 4.26 4.10
CA THR A 247 9.59 4.77 3.53
C THR A 247 9.71 6.26 3.12
N ASN A 248 10.43 7.09 3.89
CA ASN A 248 10.67 8.52 3.62
C ASN A 248 11.41 8.83 2.31
N ARG A 249 11.95 7.83 1.62
CA ARG A 249 12.75 8.02 0.38
C ARG A 249 11.92 7.85 -0.90
N GLY A 250 10.68 7.36 -0.77
CA GLY A 250 9.78 7.06 -1.89
C GLY A 250 8.83 8.21 -2.26
N THR A 251 7.80 7.86 -3.03
CA THR A 251 6.60 8.68 -3.30
C THR A 251 5.32 7.98 -2.83
N VAL A 252 5.51 7.08 -1.88
CA VAL A 252 4.49 6.33 -1.14
C VAL A 252 4.98 6.26 0.29
N TYR A 253 4.10 6.50 1.24
CA TYR A 253 4.37 6.39 2.66
C TYR A 253 3.27 5.57 3.33
N THR A 254 3.64 4.45 3.97
CA THR A 254 2.68 3.61 4.70
C THR A 254 3.04 3.51 6.17
N ARG A 255 1.99 3.51 7.01
CA ARG A 255 2.07 3.22 8.43
C ARG A 255 0.89 2.35 8.84
N GLN A 256 1.20 1.29 9.55
CA GLN A 256 0.23 0.51 10.30
C GLN A 256 0.55 0.59 11.79
N TRP A 257 -0.48 0.72 12.59
CA TRP A 257 -0.46 0.57 14.03
C TRP A 257 -1.46 -0.52 14.41
N SER A 258 -1.05 -1.43 15.29
CA SER A 258 -1.85 -2.60 15.66
C SER A 258 -1.74 -2.89 17.15
N GLY A 259 -2.78 -3.49 17.71
CA GLY A 259 -2.84 -3.91 19.10
C GLY A 259 -3.89 -5.01 19.30
N ASP A 260 -3.84 -5.64 20.47
CA ASP A 260 -4.78 -6.69 20.90
C ASP A 260 -5.34 -6.44 22.31
N ARG A 261 -4.93 -5.37 22.96
CA ARG A 261 -5.43 -4.94 24.27
C ARG A 261 -6.71 -4.11 24.11
N ALA A 262 -7.50 -4.00 25.17
CA ALA A 262 -8.73 -3.21 25.13
C ALA A 262 -8.44 -1.71 24.90
N ALA A 263 -9.00 -1.16 23.83
CA ALA A 263 -9.00 0.27 23.55
C ALA A 263 -10.02 1.01 24.42
N VAL A 264 -9.77 2.29 24.72
CA VAL A 264 -10.68 3.16 25.48
C VAL A 264 -11.29 4.18 24.51
N VAL A 265 -12.38 3.80 23.85
CA VAL A 265 -13.04 4.65 22.85
C VAL A 265 -14.29 5.28 23.45
N THR A 266 -14.36 6.60 23.41
CA THR A 266 -15.55 7.38 23.79
C THR A 266 -16.44 7.65 22.58
N GLU A 267 -17.70 8.04 22.83
CA GLU A 267 -18.61 8.44 21.76
C GLU A 267 -18.06 9.66 21.01
N GLY A 268 -18.14 9.62 19.68
CA GLY A 268 -17.62 10.69 18.83
C GLY A 268 -16.09 10.79 18.75
N MET A 269 -15.34 9.86 19.37
CA MET A 269 -13.87 9.87 19.32
C MET A 269 -13.35 9.86 17.88
N THR A 270 -12.29 10.63 17.67
CA THR A 270 -11.55 10.73 16.41
C THR A 270 -10.06 10.61 16.64
N VAL A 271 -9.33 10.16 15.63
CA VAL A 271 -7.87 10.25 15.54
C VAL A 271 -7.50 11.25 14.47
N THR A 272 -6.50 12.10 14.73
CA THR A 272 -6.00 13.03 13.71
C THR A 272 -4.73 12.50 13.07
N LEU A 273 -4.81 12.11 11.79
CA LEU A 273 -3.64 11.81 10.97
C LEU A 273 -3.13 13.12 10.36
N LYS A 274 -1.88 13.48 10.66
CA LYS A 274 -1.26 14.68 10.08
C LYS A 274 -0.41 14.29 8.88
N ILE A 275 -0.74 14.82 7.70
CA ILE A 275 0.08 14.69 6.50
C ILE A 275 1.00 15.90 6.44
N GLN A 276 2.31 15.66 6.45
CA GLN A 276 3.31 16.71 6.38
C GLN A 276 4.07 16.61 5.06
N ARG A 277 4.27 17.76 4.41
CA ARG A 277 5.31 17.96 3.41
C ARG A 277 6.61 18.33 4.13
N ASP A 278 7.64 17.52 3.96
CA ASP A 278 8.97 17.83 4.49
C ASP A 278 9.59 19.00 3.71
N PRO A 279 10.50 19.77 4.33
CA PRO A 279 11.30 20.76 3.62
C PRO A 279 11.97 20.14 2.39
N ASP A 280 11.91 20.85 1.27
CA ASP A 280 12.46 20.34 0.02
C ASP A 280 13.99 20.16 0.21
N PRO A 281 14.56 18.97 -0.03
CA PRO A 281 15.96 18.68 0.26
C PRO A 281 16.95 19.40 -0.68
N ALA A 282 16.46 20.26 -1.56
CA ALA A 282 17.19 20.87 -2.66
C ALA A 282 16.77 22.33 -2.83
N ALA A 283 16.15 22.67 -3.96
CA ALA A 283 15.56 23.99 -4.17
C ALA A 283 14.12 23.98 -3.68
N PRO A 284 13.61 25.11 -3.15
CA PRO A 284 12.20 25.25 -2.86
C PRO A 284 11.36 24.99 -4.11
N VAL A 285 10.29 24.24 -3.93
CA VAL A 285 9.24 24.02 -4.92
C VAL A 285 7.98 24.66 -4.35
N ASP A 286 7.59 25.82 -4.85
CA ASP A 286 6.43 26.52 -4.30
C ASP A 286 5.10 25.91 -4.79
N GLU A 287 5.13 25.10 -5.85
CA GLU A 287 3.98 24.36 -6.36
C GLU A 287 3.37 23.44 -5.30
N ALA A 288 2.03 23.42 -5.25
CA ALA A 288 1.30 22.46 -4.46
C ALA A 288 1.42 21.07 -5.08
N VAL A 289 1.61 20.05 -4.24
CA VAL A 289 1.81 18.68 -4.72
C VAL A 289 0.55 17.84 -4.44
N PRO A 290 -0.04 17.21 -5.48
CA PRO A 290 -1.23 16.40 -5.31
C PRO A 290 -0.90 15.10 -4.59
N PHE A 291 -1.76 14.74 -3.64
CA PHE A 291 -1.66 13.50 -2.88
C PHE A 291 -2.99 12.76 -2.83
N GLY A 292 -2.90 11.45 -2.61
CA GLY A 292 -4.01 10.59 -2.23
C GLY A 292 -3.66 9.86 -0.94
N LEU A 293 -4.65 9.71 -0.06
CA LEU A 293 -4.54 8.97 1.19
C LEU A 293 -5.61 7.88 1.22
N ALA A 294 -5.23 6.68 1.61
CA ALA A 294 -6.13 5.61 2.02
C ALA A 294 -5.91 5.30 3.51
N VAL A 295 -6.98 5.13 4.27
CA VAL A 295 -6.93 4.80 5.70
C VAL A 295 -7.90 3.65 5.96
N SER A 296 -7.46 2.62 6.67
CA SER A 296 -8.31 1.53 7.11
C SER A 296 -8.30 1.38 8.62
N LEU A 297 -9.49 1.13 9.16
CA LEU A 297 -9.70 0.58 10.50
C LEU A 297 -10.12 -0.88 10.34
N GLU A 298 -9.46 -1.77 11.06
CA GLU A 298 -9.70 -3.21 10.98
C GLU A 298 -9.85 -3.80 12.37
N MET A 299 -10.83 -4.68 12.55
CA MET A 299 -11.01 -5.49 13.75
C MET A 299 -11.67 -6.81 13.37
N PRO A 300 -10.90 -7.86 13.07
CA PRO A 300 -11.41 -9.08 12.47
C PRO A 300 -12.62 -9.66 13.21
N GLY A 301 -13.71 -9.88 12.47
CA GLY A 301 -14.98 -10.41 12.99
C GLY A 301 -15.88 -9.42 13.74
N GLU A 302 -15.59 -8.11 13.75
CA GLU A 302 -16.49 -7.09 14.29
C GLU A 302 -17.30 -6.43 13.15
N LEU A 303 -18.48 -6.98 12.86
CA LEU A 303 -19.28 -6.60 11.68
C LEU A 303 -19.92 -5.20 11.78
N ARG A 304 -19.95 -4.59 12.98
CA ARG A 304 -20.50 -3.23 13.17
C ARG A 304 -19.51 -2.14 12.76
N LEU A 305 -18.24 -2.49 12.56
CA LEU A 305 -17.15 -1.55 12.36
C LEU A 305 -17.39 -0.69 11.10
N TYR A 306 -17.67 -1.33 9.97
CA TYR A 306 -17.90 -0.63 8.70
C TYR A 306 -19.06 0.36 8.80
N ASP A 307 -20.22 -0.10 9.30
CA ASP A 307 -21.42 0.73 9.35
C ASP A 307 -21.26 1.94 10.28
N GLN A 308 -20.65 1.77 11.45
CA GLN A 308 -20.42 2.88 12.38
C GLN A 308 -19.49 3.95 11.78
N VAL A 309 -18.45 3.54 11.06
CA VAL A 309 -17.56 4.48 10.37
C VAL A 309 -18.31 5.17 9.22
N ARG A 310 -19.03 4.41 8.40
CA ARG A 310 -19.81 4.93 7.28
C ARG A 310 -20.83 5.98 7.73
N THR A 311 -21.60 5.71 8.78
CA THR A 311 -22.59 6.67 9.32
C THR A 311 -21.97 7.98 9.79
N ARG A 312 -20.73 7.96 10.29
CA ARG A 312 -20.03 9.18 10.73
C ARG A 312 -19.44 9.99 9.58
N LEU A 313 -19.11 9.35 8.46
CA LEU A 313 -18.53 10.00 7.28
C LEU A 313 -19.58 10.47 6.27
N GLN A 314 -20.81 9.96 6.35
CA GLN A 314 -21.90 10.43 5.49
C GLN A 314 -22.16 11.93 5.72
N PRO A 315 -22.31 12.73 4.65
CA PRO A 315 -22.78 14.10 4.77
C PRO A 315 -24.11 14.11 5.53
N ARG A 316 -24.20 14.86 6.64
CA ARG A 316 -25.50 15.05 7.30
C ARG A 316 -26.40 15.82 6.32
N PRO A 317 -27.64 15.36 6.06
CA PRO A 317 -28.59 16.17 5.33
C PRO A 317 -28.79 17.50 6.09
N PRO A 318 -28.99 18.62 5.38
CA PRO A 318 -29.24 19.90 6.04
C PRO A 318 -30.44 19.76 6.97
N GLN A 319 -30.23 19.98 8.26
CA GLN A 319 -31.31 20.03 9.24
C GLN A 319 -32.13 21.28 8.94
N ARG A 320 -33.24 21.12 8.23
CA ARG A 320 -34.26 22.18 8.14
C ARG A 320 -34.88 22.31 9.52
N ALA A 321 -34.72 23.47 10.16
CA ALA A 321 -35.55 23.84 11.28
C ALA A 321 -37.01 23.76 10.81
N MET A 322 -37.80 22.90 11.46
CA MET A 322 -39.25 22.99 11.36
C MET A 322 -39.69 24.19 12.21
N PRO A 323 -40.71 24.95 11.77
CA PRO A 323 -41.22 26.10 12.50
C PRO A 323 -41.75 25.75 13.89
#